data_AF-A0A6G1BLL2-F1
#
_entry.id   AF-A0A6G1BLL2-F1
#
_cell.length_a   1.000
_cell.length_b   1.000
_cell.length_c   1.000
_cell.angle_alpha   90.00
_cell.angle_beta   90.00
_cell.angle_gamma   90.00
#
_symmetry.space_group_name_H-M   'P 1'
#
loop_
_entity.id
_entity.type
_entity.pdbx_description
1 polymer ?
#
loop_
_entity_poly.entity_id
_entity_poly.type
_entity_poly.pdbx_seq_one_letter_code
_entity_poly.pdbx_strand_id
1 'polypeptide(L)'
;MLVVPDGENKRPKLAKDIKQFYIGNGPNIFSPKHVGRANLLPATPLKAESEFNLIDGFVAANNPTMAAIMRIAREVILDKNSDFPTSVNYKNFIVISIGTGSVKMGKENHHCKNFLRIQPKELSKTMFEMDNATKDNMGDLIKIGEEVLKDRISVMDVHSAMYKQLAELGTHEEELTRLAKILSDERRLRLERTNNNI
;
A
#
# COMPACT_ATOMS: atom_id res chain seq x y z
N MET A 1 10.36 -7.74 -5.97
CA MET A 1 9.53 -8.93 -5.70
C MET A 1 9.91 -9.57 -4.35
N LEU A 2 9.16 -9.32 -3.26
CA LEU A 2 9.34 -10.05 -2.00
C LEU A 2 8.59 -11.38 -2.12
N VAL A 3 9.33 -12.46 -2.36
CA VAL A 3 8.75 -13.80 -2.39
C VAL A 3 8.88 -14.38 -0.99
N VAL A 4 7.73 -14.63 -0.34
CA VAL A 4 7.69 -15.28 0.97
C VAL A 4 8.34 -16.68 0.81
N PRO A 5 9.43 -16.97 1.53
CA PRO A 5 10.05 -18.28 1.47
C PRO A 5 9.07 -19.33 1.98
N ASP A 6 9.03 -20.50 1.36
CA ASP A 6 8.29 -21.63 1.90
C ASP A 6 8.86 -22.00 3.29
N GLY A 7 8.00 -22.23 4.27
CA GLY A 7 8.37 -22.45 5.68
C GLY A 7 9.27 -23.66 5.91
N GLU A 8 9.32 -24.58 4.95
CA GLU A 8 10.16 -25.78 5.00
C GLU A 8 11.37 -25.73 4.05
N ASN A 9 11.25 -25.11 2.87
CA ASN A 9 12.26 -25.23 1.81
C ASN A 9 12.94 -23.91 1.44
N LYS A 10 12.57 -22.77 2.05
CA LYS A 10 13.09 -21.41 1.78
C LYS A 10 13.12 -20.99 0.29
N ARG A 11 12.53 -21.78 -0.60
CA ARG A 11 12.51 -21.48 -2.03
C ARG A 11 11.45 -20.41 -2.32
N PRO A 12 11.76 -19.44 -3.20
CA PRO A 12 10.75 -18.56 -3.76
C PRO A 12 9.63 -19.37 -4.44
N LYS A 13 8.37 -18.99 -4.25
CA LYS A 13 7.23 -19.52 -5.02
C LYS A 13 7.41 -19.19 -6.51
N LEU A 14 7.16 -20.17 -7.39
CA LEU A 14 7.24 -19.97 -8.84
C LEU A 14 6.01 -19.22 -9.35
N ALA A 15 6.10 -18.61 -10.53
CA ALA A 15 4.97 -17.90 -11.17
C ALA A 15 3.69 -18.75 -11.25
N LYS A 16 3.82 -20.06 -11.49
CA LYS A 16 2.70 -21.02 -11.50
C LYS A 16 2.04 -21.23 -10.12
N ASP A 17 2.81 -21.10 -9.05
CA ASP A 17 2.36 -21.31 -7.67
C ASP A 17 1.73 -20.03 -7.08
N ILE A 18 2.14 -18.87 -7.61
CA ILE A 18 1.68 -17.54 -7.16
C ILE A 18 0.16 -17.40 -7.28
N LYS A 19 -0.47 -17.92 -8.35
CA LYS A 19 -1.92 -17.85 -8.55
C LYS A 19 -2.68 -18.51 -7.40
N GLN A 20 -2.35 -19.76 -7.09
CA GLN A 20 -3.01 -20.49 -6.01
C GLN A 20 -2.72 -19.89 -4.63
N PHE A 21 -1.48 -19.40 -4.43
CA PHE A 21 -1.13 -18.69 -3.21
C PHE A 21 -2.02 -17.46 -2.98
N TYR A 22 -2.20 -16.58 -3.99
CA TYR A 22 -3.06 -15.40 -3.86
C TYR A 22 -4.55 -15.74 -3.81
N ILE A 23 -5.02 -16.81 -4.45
CA ILE A 23 -6.41 -17.24 -4.32
C ILE A 23 -6.70 -17.76 -2.90
N GLY A 24 -5.78 -18.54 -2.32
CA GLY A 24 -5.96 -19.15 -1.00
C GLY A 24 -5.63 -18.23 0.19
N ASN A 25 -4.66 -17.31 0.02
CA ASN A 25 -4.16 -16.45 1.10
C ASN A 25 -4.43 -14.96 0.86
N GLY A 26 -4.95 -14.60 -0.31
CA GLY A 26 -5.28 -13.22 -0.62
C GLY A 26 -6.35 -12.70 0.33
N PRO A 27 -6.22 -11.46 0.82
CA PRO A 27 -7.23 -10.88 1.67
C PRO A 27 -8.55 -10.80 0.89
N ASN A 28 -9.65 -11.23 1.50
CA ASN A 28 -10.98 -11.26 0.87
C ASN A 28 -11.62 -9.86 0.73
N ILE A 29 -10.78 -8.83 0.58
CA ILE A 29 -11.16 -7.41 0.42
C ILE A 29 -11.70 -7.18 -1.00
N PHE A 30 -11.26 -7.99 -1.97
CA PHE A 30 -11.76 -8.01 -3.35
C PHE A 30 -12.23 -9.43 -3.68
N SER A 31 -13.34 -9.84 -3.07
CA SER A 31 -14.01 -11.10 -3.40
C SER A 31 -14.22 -11.17 -4.93
N PRO A 32 -13.88 -12.30 -5.60
CA PRO A 32 -14.24 -12.51 -7.01
C PRO A 32 -15.76 -12.51 -7.28
N LYS A 33 -16.58 -12.37 -6.21
CA LYS A 33 -18.04 -12.49 -6.20
C LYS A 33 -18.77 -11.43 -7.03
N HIS A 34 -18.14 -10.31 -7.41
CA HIS A 34 -18.80 -9.21 -8.12
C HIS A 34 -18.18 -8.90 -9.50
N VAL A 35 -17.88 -9.93 -10.28
CA VAL A 35 -17.65 -9.76 -11.73
C VAL A 35 -19.00 -9.58 -12.40
N GLY A 36 -19.52 -8.35 -12.42
CA GLY A 36 -20.80 -8.05 -13.06
C GLY A 36 -21.01 -6.57 -13.39
N ARG A 37 -21.08 -6.28 -14.70
CA ARG A 37 -21.80 -5.17 -15.36
C ARG A 37 -21.13 -3.83 -15.68
N ALA A 38 -19.82 -3.68 -15.66
CA ALA A 38 -19.18 -2.50 -16.28
C ALA A 38 -18.01 -2.87 -17.19
N ASN A 39 -18.27 -2.85 -18.50
CA ASN A 39 -17.39 -3.14 -19.64
C ASN A 39 -16.22 -2.15 -19.82
N LEU A 40 -15.68 -1.52 -18.76
CA LEU A 40 -14.54 -0.59 -18.92
C LEU A 40 -13.17 -1.27 -18.88
N LEU A 41 -13.12 -2.57 -18.59
CA LEU A 41 -12.04 -3.50 -18.90
C LEU A 41 -12.72 -4.86 -19.12
N PRO A 42 -12.19 -5.79 -19.94
CA PRO A 42 -12.79 -7.11 -20.08
C PRO A 42 -12.82 -7.79 -18.71
N ALA A 43 -13.98 -7.71 -18.06
CA ALA A 43 -14.34 -8.48 -16.89
C ALA A 43 -14.74 -9.88 -17.35
N THR A 44 -13.88 -10.52 -18.15
CA THR A 44 -13.89 -11.97 -18.22
C THR A 44 -13.50 -12.44 -16.82
N PRO A 45 -14.28 -13.32 -16.17
CA PRO A 45 -13.78 -14.06 -15.02
C PRO A 45 -12.41 -14.60 -15.44
N LEU A 46 -11.39 -14.46 -14.58
CA LEU A 46 -10.13 -15.18 -14.77
C LEU A 46 -10.53 -16.64 -14.95
N LYS A 47 -10.63 -17.13 -16.20
CA LYS A 47 -10.89 -18.54 -16.44
C LYS A 47 -9.75 -19.24 -15.72
N ALA A 48 -10.07 -20.26 -14.93
CA ALA A 48 -9.06 -21.01 -14.19
C ALA A 48 -7.93 -21.50 -15.12
N GLU A 49 -8.22 -21.61 -16.42
CA GLU A 49 -7.36 -22.06 -17.51
C GLU A 49 -6.69 -20.96 -18.34
N SER A 50 -6.88 -19.67 -18.05
CA SER A 50 -6.14 -18.62 -18.77
C SER A 50 -4.66 -18.67 -18.41
N GLU A 51 -3.79 -18.67 -19.43
CA GLU A 51 -2.34 -18.54 -19.28
C GLU A 51 -1.98 -17.08 -18.99
N PHE A 52 -1.10 -16.85 -18.01
CA PHE A 52 -0.66 -15.52 -17.61
C PHE A 52 0.85 -15.41 -17.71
N ASN A 53 1.32 -14.47 -18.52
CA ASN A 53 2.73 -14.09 -18.58
C ASN A 53 2.93 -12.89 -17.66
N LEU A 54 3.39 -13.16 -16.44
CA LEU A 54 3.54 -12.14 -15.40
C LEU A 54 4.97 -11.58 -15.39
N ILE A 55 5.08 -10.27 -15.18
CA ILE A 55 6.33 -9.55 -14.94
C ILE A 55 6.20 -8.72 -13.66
N ASP A 56 7.29 -8.08 -13.22
CA ASP A 56 7.25 -7.23 -12.02
C ASP A 56 6.23 -6.08 -12.20
N GLY A 57 5.45 -5.84 -11.15
CA GLY A 57 4.47 -4.76 -11.09
C GLY A 57 5.07 -3.37 -11.23
N PHE A 58 6.38 -3.21 -11.00
CA PHE A 58 7.10 -1.96 -11.26
C PHE A 58 6.92 -1.46 -12.70
N VAL A 59 6.81 -2.37 -13.68
CA VAL A 59 6.57 -2.02 -15.09
C VAL A 59 5.21 -1.36 -15.29
N ALA A 60 4.22 -1.73 -14.50
CA ALA A 60 2.87 -1.15 -14.56
C ALA A 60 2.72 0.07 -13.64
N ALA A 61 3.24 0.01 -12.42
CA ALA A 61 3.19 1.09 -11.45
C ALA A 61 4.31 0.95 -10.41
N ASN A 62 5.21 1.94 -10.36
CA ASN A 62 6.25 2.03 -9.32
C ASN A 62 5.69 2.37 -7.92
N ASN A 63 4.62 3.17 -7.85
CA ASN A 63 3.86 3.43 -6.62
C ASN A 63 2.39 3.07 -6.83
N PRO A 64 1.91 1.92 -6.31
CA PRO A 64 0.56 1.43 -6.58
C PRO A 64 -0.54 2.17 -5.78
N THR A 65 -0.20 3.21 -5.00
CA THR A 65 -1.15 3.90 -4.11
C THR A 65 -2.40 4.40 -4.85
N MET A 66 -2.22 5.05 -6.00
CA MET A 66 -3.34 5.52 -6.81
C MET A 66 -4.14 4.37 -7.41
N ALA A 67 -3.47 3.30 -7.85
CA ALA A 67 -4.14 2.10 -8.37
C ALA A 67 -5.02 1.45 -7.30
N ALA A 68 -4.57 1.42 -6.04
CA ALA A 68 -5.35 0.91 -4.91
C ALA A 68 -6.57 1.80 -4.60
N ILE A 69 -6.40 3.13 -4.56
CA ILE A 69 -7.51 4.07 -4.36
C ILE A 69 -8.56 3.92 -5.46
N MET A 70 -8.11 3.85 -6.72
CA MET A 70 -9.00 3.68 -7.88
C MET A 70 -9.76 2.36 -7.82
N ARG A 71 -9.11 1.28 -7.36
CA ARG A 71 -9.79 -0.01 -7.17
C ARG A 71 -10.92 0.10 -6.16
N ILE A 72 -10.69 0.75 -5.00
CA ILE A 72 -11.75 0.96 -4.01
C ILE A 72 -12.86 1.83 -4.59
N ALA A 73 -12.53 2.92 -5.29
CA ALA A 73 -13.52 3.77 -5.93
C ALA A 73 -14.40 2.99 -6.93
N ARG A 74 -13.81 2.05 -7.67
CA ARG A 74 -14.53 1.14 -8.57
C ARG A 74 -15.52 0.26 -7.82
N GLU A 75 -15.10 -0.36 -6.71
CA GLU A 75 -15.96 -1.22 -5.88
C GLU A 75 -17.18 -0.46 -5.34
N VAL A 76 -16.99 0.82 -4.97
CA VAL A 76 -18.08 1.69 -4.51
C VAL A 76 -19.05 2.04 -5.64
N ILE A 77 -18.51 2.49 -6.78
CA ILE A 77 -19.32 3.06 -7.86
C ILE A 77 -20.01 1.97 -8.69
N LEU A 78 -19.28 0.92 -9.02
CA LEU A 78 -19.73 -0.10 -9.98
C LEU A 78 -20.26 -1.34 -9.27
N ASP A 79 -19.52 -1.83 -8.27
CA ASP A 79 -19.79 -3.13 -7.66
C ASP A 79 -20.77 -3.02 -6.46
N LYS A 80 -21.11 -1.78 -6.04
CA LYS A 80 -22.08 -1.45 -4.97
C LYS A 80 -21.90 -2.30 -3.71
N ASN A 81 -20.64 -2.52 -3.33
CA ASN A 81 -20.31 -3.33 -2.17
C ASN A 81 -20.85 -2.67 -0.88
N SER A 82 -21.67 -3.41 -0.13
CA SER A 82 -22.34 -2.95 1.10
C SER A 82 -21.38 -2.60 2.23
N ASP A 83 -20.14 -3.08 2.18
CA ASP A 83 -19.10 -2.75 3.16
C ASP A 83 -18.55 -1.32 2.99
N PHE A 84 -18.88 -0.67 1.87
CA PHE A 84 -18.47 0.69 1.55
C PHE A 84 -19.67 1.66 1.47
N PRO A 85 -19.42 2.98 1.66
CA PRO A 85 -20.47 4.00 1.51
C PRO A 85 -21.04 4.05 0.09
N THR A 86 -22.27 4.56 -0.07
CA THR A 86 -22.97 4.67 -1.37
C THR A 86 -22.28 5.57 -2.40
N SER A 87 -21.39 6.46 -1.97
CA SER A 87 -20.62 7.33 -2.85
C SER A 87 -19.16 7.42 -2.41
N VAL A 88 -18.27 7.64 -3.37
CA VAL A 88 -16.84 7.79 -3.08
C VAL A 88 -16.61 9.17 -2.50
N ASN A 89 -16.15 9.20 -1.25
CA ASN A 89 -15.64 10.41 -0.62
C ASN A 89 -14.20 10.17 -0.17
N TYR A 90 -13.25 10.70 -0.95
CA TYR A 90 -11.81 10.56 -0.67
C TYR A 90 -11.39 11.17 0.68
N LYS A 91 -12.20 12.08 1.26
CA LYS A 91 -11.95 12.60 2.62
C LYS A 91 -12.09 11.51 3.68
N ASN A 92 -12.77 10.40 3.40
CA ASN A 92 -12.94 9.31 4.34
C ASN A 92 -11.83 8.25 4.21
N PHE A 93 -10.96 8.37 3.22
CA PHE A 93 -9.91 7.39 2.98
C PHE A 93 -8.74 7.70 3.89
N ILE A 94 -8.32 6.68 4.65
CA ILE A 94 -7.04 6.71 5.37
C ILE A 94 -6.05 5.94 4.51
N VAL A 95 -5.02 6.63 4.04
CA VAL A 95 -4.00 6.09 3.13
C VAL A 95 -2.65 6.17 3.80
N ILE A 96 -2.02 5.01 4.00
CA ILE A 96 -0.62 4.91 4.38
C ILE A 96 0.13 4.39 3.17
N SER A 97 1.02 5.23 2.63
CA SER A 97 1.83 4.93 1.46
C SER A 97 3.29 4.83 1.91
N ILE A 98 3.95 3.71 1.63
CA ILE A 98 5.34 3.46 2.03
C ILE A 98 6.19 3.35 0.78
N GLY A 99 7.34 4.02 0.78
CA GLY A 99 8.32 3.96 -0.29
C GLY A 99 9.68 3.45 0.17
N THR A 100 10.47 3.02 -0.79
CA THR A 100 11.77 2.36 -0.57
C THR A 100 12.96 3.30 -0.79
N GLY A 101 12.76 4.61 -0.70
CA GLY A 101 13.80 5.62 -0.90
C GLY A 101 14.03 5.99 -2.37
N SER A 102 14.80 7.07 -2.59
CA SER A 102 15.15 7.59 -3.92
C SER A 102 16.59 8.11 -3.93
N VAL A 103 17.25 8.07 -5.09
CA VAL A 103 18.63 8.57 -5.28
C VAL A 103 18.69 10.09 -5.47
N LYS A 104 17.56 10.73 -5.84
CA LYS A 104 17.52 12.18 -6.09
C LYS A 104 17.14 12.96 -4.84
N MET A 105 17.75 14.14 -4.67
CA MET A 105 17.29 15.15 -3.72
C MET A 105 15.88 15.63 -4.09
N GLY A 106 14.89 15.08 -3.41
CA GLY A 106 13.50 15.52 -3.44
C GLY A 106 12.85 15.12 -2.13
N LYS A 107 12.28 16.09 -1.40
CA LYS A 107 11.65 15.84 -0.10
C LYS A 107 10.28 15.15 -0.27
N GLU A 108 10.16 13.92 -0.74
CA GLU A 108 8.86 13.36 -1.15
C GLU A 108 7.90 12.86 -0.04
N ASN A 109 7.88 13.52 1.13
CA ASN A 109 6.83 13.21 2.11
C ASN A 109 5.61 14.10 1.83
N HIS A 110 4.52 13.42 1.51
CA HIS A 110 3.21 13.98 1.25
C HIS A 110 2.34 13.70 2.47
N HIS A 111 1.93 14.75 3.18
CA HIS A 111 0.89 14.65 4.19
C HIS A 111 -0.31 15.49 3.80
N CYS A 112 -1.46 14.84 3.74
CA CYS A 112 -2.77 15.46 3.90
C CYS A 112 -3.39 14.79 5.12
N LYS A 113 -4.35 15.39 5.82
CA LYS A 113 -4.88 14.91 7.11
C LYS A 113 -5.17 13.38 7.20
N ASN A 114 -5.50 12.74 6.08
CA ASN A 114 -5.75 11.29 5.98
C ASN A 114 -4.85 10.55 4.95
N PHE A 115 -3.77 11.17 4.46
CA PHE A 115 -2.79 10.57 3.56
C PHE A 115 -1.40 10.76 4.17
N LEU A 116 -0.72 9.67 4.50
CA LEU A 116 0.64 9.67 5.02
C LEU A 116 1.55 8.93 4.03
N ARG A 117 2.52 9.63 3.44
CA ARG A 117 3.64 9.01 2.72
C ARG A 117 4.89 8.97 3.59
N ILE A 118 5.44 7.77 3.76
CA ILE A 118 6.72 7.54 4.43
C ILE A 118 7.74 7.14 3.37
N GLN A 119 8.80 7.93 3.24
CA GLN A 119 9.85 7.73 2.25
C GLN A 119 11.20 8.12 2.86
N PRO A 120 12.21 7.22 2.83
CA PRO A 120 13.59 7.60 3.11
C PRO A 120 14.08 8.68 2.13
N LYS A 121 14.64 9.78 2.66
CA LYS A 121 15.05 10.94 1.84
C LYS A 121 16.28 10.65 0.98
N GLU A 122 17.24 9.91 1.52
CA GLU A 122 18.53 9.69 0.88
C GLU A 122 19.00 8.25 1.13
N LEU A 123 19.32 7.55 0.05
CA LEU A 123 20.02 6.26 0.10
C LEU A 123 21.34 6.42 -0.63
N SER A 124 22.42 5.87 -0.05
CA SER A 124 23.69 5.80 -0.76
C SER A 124 23.57 4.88 -1.99
N LYS A 125 24.47 5.03 -2.97
CA LYS A 125 24.44 4.22 -4.20
C LYS A 125 24.47 2.72 -3.95
N THR A 126 25.24 2.26 -2.96
CA THR A 126 25.35 0.84 -2.58
C THR A 126 24.08 0.31 -1.90
N MET A 127 23.32 1.18 -1.24
CA MET A 127 22.05 0.85 -0.60
C MET A 127 20.86 0.87 -1.56
N PHE A 128 21.01 1.51 -2.73
CA PHE A 128 19.98 1.56 -3.76
C PHE A 128 19.94 0.30 -4.65
N GLU A 129 21.01 -0.49 -4.67
CA GLU A 129 21.07 -1.73 -5.44
C GLU A 129 20.04 -2.73 -4.90
N MET A 130 18.97 -2.95 -5.67
CA MET A 130 17.83 -3.77 -5.26
C MET A 130 18.18 -5.24 -5.06
N ASP A 131 19.31 -5.68 -5.60
CA ASP A 131 19.85 -7.04 -5.52
C ASP A 131 20.98 -7.19 -4.48
N ASN A 132 21.37 -6.12 -3.78
CA ASN A 132 22.38 -6.17 -2.72
C ASN A 132 21.80 -6.68 -1.39
N ALA A 133 21.77 -8.00 -1.22
CA ALA A 133 21.29 -8.66 0.00
C ALA A 133 22.41 -8.97 1.02
N THR A 134 23.52 -8.23 1.01
CA THR A 134 24.58 -8.41 2.01
C THR A 134 24.09 -8.05 3.42
N LYS A 135 24.64 -8.72 4.45
CA LYS A 135 24.23 -8.47 5.85
C LYS A 135 24.44 -7.01 6.26
N ASP A 136 25.54 -6.41 5.80
CA ASP A 136 25.87 -5.02 6.12
C ASP A 136 24.86 -4.06 5.48
N ASN A 137 24.54 -4.26 4.19
CA ASN A 137 23.52 -3.46 3.50
C ASN A 137 22.15 -3.58 4.17
N MET A 138 21.74 -4.81 4.52
CA MET A 138 20.47 -5.03 5.22
C MET A 138 20.45 -4.37 6.60
N GLY A 139 21.58 -4.40 7.33
CA GLY A 139 21.74 -3.72 8.61
C GLY A 139 21.63 -2.20 8.49
N ASP A 140 22.21 -1.61 7.44
CA ASP A 140 22.13 -0.17 7.20
C ASP A 140 20.72 0.27 6.76
N LEU A 141 20.04 -0.53 5.93
CA LEU A 141 18.64 -0.28 5.56
C LEU A 141 17.69 -0.32 6.77
N ILE A 142 17.94 -1.20 7.75
CA ILE A 142 17.18 -1.22 9.01
C ILE A 142 17.35 0.09 9.77
N LYS A 143 18.60 0.55 9.93
CA LYS A 143 18.90 1.82 10.62
C LYS A 143 18.19 3.00 9.94
N ILE A 144 18.21 3.05 8.61
CA ILE A 144 17.51 4.09 7.85
C ILE A 144 16.01 4.02 8.10
N GLY A 145 15.42 2.83 8.15
CA GLY A 145 14.02 2.66 8.51
C GLY A 145 13.68 3.24 9.89
N GLU A 146 14.53 3.00 10.88
CA GLU A 146 14.39 3.53 12.25
C GLU A 146 14.58 5.06 12.30
N GLU A 147 15.49 5.61 11.49
CA GLU A 147 15.72 7.06 11.39
C GLU A 147 14.54 7.78 10.74
N VAL A 148 13.95 7.20 9.69
CA VAL A 148 12.78 7.77 8.99
C VAL A 148 11.56 7.90 9.91
N LEU A 149 11.42 7.04 10.91
CA LEU A 149 10.36 7.16 11.91
C LEU A 149 10.50 8.43 12.77
N LYS A 150 11.74 8.81 13.09
CA LYS A 150 12.08 9.98 13.91
C LYS A 150 12.04 11.29 13.11
N ASP A 151 12.12 11.20 11.79
CA ASP A 151 12.02 12.35 10.91
C ASP A 151 10.66 13.06 11.05
N ARG A 152 10.68 14.39 10.96
CA ARG A 152 9.46 15.21 10.90
C ARG A 152 8.75 15.04 9.58
N ILE A 153 7.42 15.07 9.66
CA ILE A 153 6.54 15.05 8.49
C ILE A 153 6.71 16.35 7.69
N SER A 154 6.76 16.23 6.37
CA SER A 154 6.64 17.38 5.47
C SER A 154 5.33 17.32 4.70
N VAL A 155 4.83 18.50 4.34
CA VAL A 155 3.65 18.67 3.50
C VAL A 155 4.10 19.23 2.17
N MET A 156 3.60 18.66 1.07
CA MET A 156 3.76 19.25 -0.25
C MET A 156 2.79 20.40 -0.40
N ASP A 157 3.30 21.58 -0.66
CA ASP A 157 2.53 22.71 -1.12
C ASP A 157 2.17 22.47 -2.60
N VAL A 158 0.89 22.18 -2.86
CA VAL A 158 0.38 21.79 -4.19
C VAL A 158 0.58 22.90 -5.23
N HIS A 159 0.67 24.16 -4.81
CA HIS A 159 0.78 25.30 -5.72
C HIS A 159 2.24 25.57 -6.13
N SER A 160 3.17 25.38 -5.20
CA SER A 160 4.61 25.57 -5.45
C SER A 160 5.37 24.28 -5.78
N ALA A 161 4.71 23.12 -5.66
CA ALA A 161 5.33 21.79 -5.70
C ALA A 161 6.52 21.63 -4.72
N MET A 162 6.61 22.50 -3.71
CA MET A 162 7.67 22.53 -2.72
C MET A 162 7.22 21.93 -1.40
N TYR A 163 8.16 21.31 -0.69
CA TYR A 163 7.86 20.68 0.59
C TYR A 163 8.17 21.62 1.75
N LYS A 164 7.15 21.92 2.54
CA LYS A 164 7.25 22.71 3.76
C LYS A 164 7.20 21.76 4.96
N GLN A 165 8.18 21.88 5.83
CA GLN A 165 8.07 21.32 7.18
C GLN A 165 7.12 22.22 7.95
N LEU A 166 5.93 21.72 8.29
CA LEU A 166 5.08 22.40 9.26
C LEU A 166 5.53 21.96 10.64
N ALA A 167 5.96 22.92 11.47
CA ALA A 167 6.40 22.65 12.84
C ALA A 167 5.31 21.99 13.71
N GLU A 168 4.03 22.18 13.34
CA GLU A 168 2.85 21.59 13.97
C GLU A 168 2.68 20.09 13.69
N LEU A 169 3.31 19.58 12.63
CA LEU A 169 3.25 18.16 12.30
C LEU A 169 4.40 17.45 13.01
N GLY A 170 4.03 16.43 13.78
CA GLY A 170 4.93 15.58 14.54
C GLY A 170 5.88 14.74 13.68
N THR A 171 6.44 13.72 14.29
CA THR A 171 7.26 12.71 13.58
C THR A 171 6.39 11.70 12.84
N HIS A 172 6.98 10.94 11.91
CA HIS A 172 6.26 9.83 11.25
C HIS A 172 5.79 8.79 12.28
N GLU A 173 6.56 8.55 13.34
CA GLU A 173 6.20 7.65 14.44
C GLU A 173 4.93 8.10 15.18
N GLU A 174 4.84 9.38 15.52
CA GLU A 174 3.67 9.96 16.21
C GLU A 174 2.41 9.84 15.34
N GLU A 175 2.53 10.14 14.04
CA GLU A 175 1.40 10.04 13.12
C GLU A 175 1.00 8.59 12.82
N LEU A 176 1.97 7.67 12.71
CA LEU A 176 1.68 6.23 12.59
C LEU A 176 0.94 5.72 13.83
N THR A 177 1.35 6.18 15.02
CA THR A 177 0.66 5.85 16.27
C THR A 177 -0.78 6.37 16.27
N ARG A 178 -0.99 7.60 15.80
CA ARG A 178 -2.33 8.19 15.62
C ARG A 178 -3.18 7.35 14.65
N LEU A 179 -2.64 7.01 13.48
CA LEU A 179 -3.36 6.23 12.47
C LEU A 179 -3.65 4.82 12.95
N ALA A 180 -2.72 4.16 13.65
CA ALA A 180 -2.93 2.84 14.23
C ALA A 180 -4.09 2.83 15.22
N LYS A 181 -4.21 3.87 16.06
CA LYS A 181 -5.35 4.02 16.97
C LYS A 181 -6.67 4.14 16.21
N ILE A 182 -6.73 4.99 15.18
CA ILE A 182 -7.94 5.18 14.35
C ILE A 182 -8.35 3.85 13.70
N LEU A 183 -7.40 3.10 13.13
CA LEU A 183 -7.67 1.81 12.49
C LEU A 183 -8.16 0.76 13.50
N SER A 184 -7.57 0.72 14.69
CA SER A 184 -7.98 -0.18 15.77
C SER A 184 -9.40 0.12 16.25
N ASP A 185 -9.72 1.39 16.49
CA ASP A 185 -11.04 1.85 16.92
C ASP A 185 -12.11 1.56 15.86
N GLU A 186 -11.84 1.87 14.59
CA GLU A 186 -12.76 1.57 13.48
C GLU A 186 -13.02 0.07 13.35
N ARG A 187 -11.97 -0.77 13.48
CA ARG A 187 -12.15 -2.23 13.45
C ARG A 187 -13.08 -2.70 14.58
N ARG A 188 -12.88 -2.21 15.81
CA ARG A 188 -13.73 -2.54 16.95
C ARG A 188 -15.18 -2.12 16.71
N LEU A 189 -15.40 -0.90 16.21
CA LEU A 189 -16.75 -0.40 15.87
C LEU A 189 -17.44 -1.28 14.81
N ARG A 190 -16.70 -1.76 13.81
CA ARG A 190 -17.27 -2.68 12.81
C ARG A 190 -17.67 -4.02 13.41
N LEU A 191 -16.84 -4.58 14.28
CA LEU A 191 -17.15 -5.84 14.97
C LEU A 191 -18.38 -5.71 15.87
N GLU A 192 -18.50 -4.61 16.62
CA GLU A 192 -19.68 -4.32 17.44
C GLU A 192 -20.94 -4.18 16.59
N ARG A 193 -20.87 -3.48 15.45
CA ARG A 193 -22.02 -3.36 14.51
C ARG A 193 -22.43 -4.70 13.93
N THR A 194 -21.47 -5.56 13.57
CA THR A 194 -21.77 -6.91 13.08
C THR A 194 -22.44 -7.74 14.18
N ASN A 195 -21.96 -7.67 15.42
CA ASN A 195 -22.53 -8.41 16.54
C ASN A 195 -23.92 -7.91 16.97
N ASN A 196 -24.21 -6.61 16.81
CA ASN A 196 -25.49 -5.99 17.16
C ASN A 196 -26.56 -6.08 16.05
N ASN A 197 -26.17 -6.49 14.83
CA ASN A 197 -27.07 -6.69 13.69
C ASN A 197 -27.40 -8.17 13.42
N ILE A 198 -27.04 -9.05 14.36
CA ILE A 198 -27.45 -10.46 14.44
C ILE A 198 -28.51 -10.57 15.53
#